data_AF-A0AAV3YDL4-F1
#
_entry.id   AF-A0AAV3YDL4-F1
#
_cell.length_a   1.000
_cell.length_b   1.000
_cell.length_c   1.000
_cell.angle_alpha   90.00
_cell.angle_beta   90.00
_cell.angle_gamma   90.00
#
_symmetry.space_group_name_H-M   'P 1'
#
loop_
_entity.id
_entity.type
_entity.pdbx_description
1 polymer ?
#
loop_
_entity_poly.entity_id
_entity_poly.type
_entity_poly.pdbx_seq_one_letter_code
_entity_poly.pdbx_strand_id
1 'polypeptide(L)'
;MAKAAQFEGEDFVGEKPNMAPSMAHLNFQEELRGSNLALNKRSMVLDEDRFEEQFLRCTICRERFNNDKLPRMLPCHHSFCNSCIEHLFATATELRNNFHSSIRLPISAPVSAVSVSCPTCRANFVATDENIRRLPTDHRVVQLMDFVHHTERYTVTFCSKHSLQPLNFFCEPCIKPVCRDCTVLDHKEADGHLVMDLEDALAKYTPVLDSAITEMDGEAVCLEEKRIALEAVTTALDKIRDSLLEEVKTCMARLRHLLDEREKALEAKVHEEAGKEQAKLVEKAELLETRRHTLMEQSDRLKRAKGDNNVEEMFRIHQEVREYRAGPPMRVREVDDGLLTSFMLNTRDEAMLSSRINNFGDVTSKVETTLSRLKGGKSAPFRSNSLR
;
A
#
# COMPACT_ATOMS: atom_id res chain seq x y z
N MET A 1 -63.50 -51.23 -42.46
CA MET A 1 -63.93 -50.04 -43.25
C MET A 1 -64.87 -49.21 -42.39
N ALA A 2 -64.86 -47.89 -42.61
CA ALA A 2 -65.80 -46.88 -42.10
C ALA A 2 -65.69 -46.54 -40.60
N LYS A 3 -65.47 -45.27 -40.22
CA LYS A 3 -66.30 -44.04 -40.27
C LYS A 3 -67.48 -44.02 -39.27
N ALA A 4 -67.25 -43.26 -38.20
CA ALA A 4 -68.08 -42.30 -37.44
C ALA A 4 -69.63 -42.35 -37.45
N ALA A 5 -70.22 -42.17 -36.26
CA ALA A 5 -71.39 -41.30 -35.94
C ALA A 5 -71.56 -41.18 -34.39
N GLN A 6 -71.61 -39.96 -33.83
CA GLN A 6 -72.77 -39.23 -33.21
C GLN A 6 -73.06 -39.57 -31.72
N PHE A 7 -72.91 -38.58 -30.81
CA PHE A 7 -73.94 -37.89 -29.95
C PHE A 7 -74.54 -38.82 -28.84
N GLU A 8 -74.84 -38.48 -27.58
CA GLU A 8 -74.96 -37.27 -26.75
C GLU A 8 -75.23 -37.77 -25.28
N GLY A 9 -75.10 -36.94 -24.23
CA GLY A 9 -75.81 -37.17 -22.94
C GLY A 9 -74.97 -37.28 -21.66
N GLU A 10 -75.38 -36.50 -20.65
CA GLU A 10 -74.74 -36.15 -19.37
C GLU A 10 -74.73 -37.27 -18.30
N ASP A 11 -73.73 -37.28 -17.40
CA ASP A 11 -73.95 -37.18 -15.94
C ASP A 11 -72.62 -37.12 -15.15
N PHE A 12 -72.71 -36.48 -13.99
CA PHE A 12 -71.65 -36.02 -13.08
C PHE A 12 -70.94 -37.13 -12.28
N VAL A 13 -69.76 -36.79 -11.71
CA VAL A 13 -69.11 -37.24 -10.44
C VAL A 13 -67.61 -37.50 -10.67
N GLY A 14 -66.77 -36.71 -10.00
CA GLY A 14 -65.33 -36.64 -10.24
C GLY A 14 -64.46 -37.63 -9.46
N GLU A 15 -63.15 -37.59 -9.73
CA GLU A 15 -62.06 -37.65 -8.73
C GLU A 15 -60.68 -37.40 -9.37
N LYS A 16 -59.82 -36.72 -8.59
CA LYS A 16 -58.34 -36.77 -8.50
C LYS A 16 -57.46 -36.43 -9.71
N PRO A 17 -56.57 -35.41 -9.58
CA PRO A 17 -55.29 -35.44 -10.25
C PRO A 17 -54.23 -36.13 -9.38
N ASN A 18 -53.57 -37.13 -9.98
CA ASN A 18 -52.42 -37.83 -9.42
C ASN A 18 -51.12 -37.15 -9.88
N MET A 19 -50.25 -36.86 -8.90
CA MET A 19 -48.78 -36.96 -8.90
C MET A 19 -47.97 -36.25 -9.99
N ALA A 20 -47.27 -35.19 -9.58
CA ALA A 20 -46.06 -34.68 -10.25
C ALA A 20 -44.78 -35.35 -9.65
N PRO A 21 -43.70 -35.50 -10.43
CA PRO A 21 -42.55 -36.34 -10.08
C PRO A 21 -41.48 -35.63 -9.22
N SER A 22 -40.66 -36.49 -8.60
CA SER A 22 -39.44 -36.28 -7.83
C SER A 22 -38.58 -35.05 -8.18
N MET A 23 -38.43 -34.13 -7.21
CA MET A 23 -37.44 -33.05 -7.19
C MET A 23 -36.26 -33.47 -6.30
N ALA A 24 -35.19 -33.95 -6.92
CA ALA A 24 -33.85 -33.77 -6.39
C ALA A 24 -33.40 -32.35 -6.79
N HIS A 25 -32.76 -31.64 -5.85
CA HIS A 25 -32.27 -30.25 -5.94
C HIS A 25 -33.34 -29.16 -5.75
N LEU A 26 -33.41 -28.62 -4.53
CA LEU A 26 -33.96 -27.28 -4.30
C LEU A 26 -32.99 -26.44 -3.47
N ASN A 27 -32.54 -25.37 -4.12
CA ASN A 27 -31.74 -24.28 -3.62
C ASN A 27 -32.59 -23.40 -2.69
N PHE A 28 -32.01 -23.01 -1.57
CA PHE A 28 -32.70 -22.54 -0.37
C PHE A 28 -32.80 -21.00 -0.30
N GLN A 29 -33.28 -20.32 -1.35
CA GLN A 29 -33.23 -18.85 -1.34
C GLN A 29 -34.30 -18.03 -2.10
N GLU A 30 -35.32 -18.61 -2.75
CA GLU A 30 -36.25 -17.79 -3.56
C GLU A 30 -37.77 -17.91 -3.30
N GLU A 31 -38.25 -18.68 -2.32
CA GLU A 31 -39.71 -18.88 -2.12
C GLU A 31 -40.33 -18.29 -0.83
N LEU A 32 -39.82 -17.17 -0.29
CA LEU A 32 -40.48 -16.45 0.83
C LEU A 32 -40.68 -14.95 0.56
N ARG A 33 -41.11 -14.59 -0.66
CA ARG A 33 -41.79 -13.32 -0.91
C ARG A 33 -43.26 -13.56 -1.20
N GLY A 34 -44.07 -13.66 -0.15
CA GLY A 34 -45.52 -13.68 -0.36
C GLY A 34 -46.34 -14.28 0.77
N SER A 35 -46.27 -13.73 1.99
CA SER A 35 -47.38 -13.85 2.93
C SER A 35 -47.31 -12.72 3.98
N ASN A 36 -47.94 -11.60 3.67
CA ASN A 36 -48.28 -10.57 4.65
C ASN A 36 -49.43 -11.09 5.52
N LEU A 37 -49.12 -11.80 6.59
CA LEU A 37 -50.05 -12.01 7.70
C LEU A 37 -49.84 -10.85 8.70
N ALA A 38 -50.73 -9.85 8.60
CA ALA A 38 -50.83 -8.76 9.56
C ALA A 38 -51.17 -9.35 10.95
N LEU A 39 -50.15 -9.54 11.77
CA LEU A 39 -50.33 -9.95 13.17
C LEU A 39 -50.63 -8.72 14.02
N ASN A 40 -51.82 -8.76 14.59
CA ASN A 40 -52.39 -7.81 15.54
C ASN A 40 -51.41 -7.54 16.69
N LYS A 41 -50.80 -6.34 16.74
CA LYS A 41 -49.80 -5.92 17.73
C LYS A 41 -50.42 -5.76 19.12
N ARG A 42 -50.58 -6.87 19.86
CA ARG A 42 -50.70 -6.84 21.33
C ARG A 42 -49.29 -6.96 21.91
N SER A 43 -48.78 -5.84 22.43
CA SER A 43 -47.50 -5.73 23.13
C SER A 43 -47.40 -6.75 24.27
N MET A 44 -46.43 -7.64 24.20
CA MET A 44 -46.00 -8.49 25.31
C MET A 44 -44.56 -8.13 25.62
N VAL A 45 -44.31 -7.59 26.81
CA VAL A 45 -42.96 -7.31 27.30
C VAL A 45 -42.30 -8.65 27.60
N LEU A 46 -41.35 -9.06 26.76
CA LEU A 46 -40.53 -10.23 26.99
C LEU A 46 -39.22 -9.77 27.64
N ASP A 47 -38.89 -10.37 28.79
CA ASP A 47 -37.54 -10.32 29.35
C ASP A 47 -36.65 -11.20 28.46
N GLU A 48 -36.04 -10.59 27.44
CA GLU A 48 -35.33 -11.28 26.35
C GLU A 48 -34.23 -12.19 26.88
N ASP A 49 -33.46 -11.73 27.87
CA ASP A 49 -32.34 -12.48 28.43
C ASP A 49 -32.81 -13.79 29.08
N ARG A 50 -33.88 -13.72 29.88
CA ARG A 50 -34.45 -14.92 30.52
C ARG A 50 -35.09 -15.87 29.51
N PHE A 51 -35.70 -15.33 28.46
CA PHE A 51 -36.33 -16.14 27.41
C PHE A 51 -35.29 -16.87 26.55
N GLU A 52 -34.23 -16.18 26.13
CA GLU A 52 -33.15 -16.78 25.35
C GLU A 52 -32.43 -17.88 26.12
N GLU A 53 -32.14 -17.66 27.40
CA GLU A 53 -31.46 -18.64 28.25
C GLU A 53 -32.28 -19.92 28.47
N GLN A 54 -33.61 -19.79 28.59
CA GLN A 54 -34.49 -20.93 28.86
C GLN A 54 -34.84 -21.75 27.62
N PHE A 55 -35.02 -21.09 26.47
CA PHE A 55 -35.64 -21.74 25.30
C PHE A 55 -34.73 -21.80 24.08
N LEU A 56 -33.74 -20.91 23.94
CA LEU A 56 -32.96 -20.75 22.71
C LEU A 56 -31.48 -21.12 22.86
N ARG A 57 -31.06 -21.61 24.02
CA ARG A 57 -29.69 -22.04 24.29
C ARG A 57 -29.61 -23.52 24.64
N CYS A 58 -28.55 -24.17 24.17
CA CYS A 58 -28.26 -25.54 24.54
C CYS A 58 -27.81 -25.61 26.01
N THR A 59 -28.38 -26.51 26.80
CA THR A 59 -28.04 -26.63 28.24
C THR A 59 -26.66 -27.24 28.51
N ILE A 60 -26.01 -27.83 27.50
CA ILE A 60 -24.65 -28.39 27.60
C ILE A 60 -23.59 -27.33 27.30
N CYS A 61 -23.61 -26.74 26.09
CA CYS A 61 -22.60 -25.75 25.68
C CYS A 61 -22.98 -24.30 26.01
N ARG A 62 -24.23 -24.04 26.41
CA ARG A 62 -24.82 -22.71 26.66
C ARG A 62 -24.83 -21.78 25.44
N GLU A 63 -24.58 -22.30 24.26
CA GLU A 63 -24.61 -21.54 23.02
C GLU A 63 -26.03 -21.51 22.45
N ARG A 64 -26.31 -20.43 21.70
CA ARG A 64 -27.60 -20.23 21.02
C ARG A 64 -27.76 -21.22 19.87
N PHE A 65 -28.96 -21.79 19.74
CA PHE A 65 -29.32 -22.58 18.57
C PHE A 65 -29.34 -21.70 17.33
N ASN A 66 -28.79 -22.21 16.22
CA ASN A 66 -28.77 -21.55 14.92
C ASN A 66 -28.81 -22.60 13.81
N ASN A 67 -28.73 -22.19 12.54
CA ASN A 67 -28.77 -23.11 11.40
C ASN A 67 -27.66 -24.17 11.43
N ASP A 68 -26.52 -23.87 12.04
CA ASP A 68 -25.38 -24.79 12.16
C ASP A 68 -25.48 -25.69 13.41
N LYS A 69 -26.13 -25.21 14.47
CA LYS A 69 -26.32 -25.87 15.76
C LYS A 69 -27.80 -26.13 15.99
N LEU A 70 -28.38 -26.96 15.14
CA LEU A 70 -29.79 -27.31 15.25
C LEU A 70 -30.09 -28.06 16.56
N PRO A 71 -31.22 -27.74 17.24
CA PRO A 71 -31.65 -28.44 18.42
C PRO A 71 -32.21 -29.81 18.02
N ARG A 72 -31.58 -30.91 18.46
CA ARG A 72 -32.13 -32.26 18.26
C ARG A 72 -32.73 -32.80 19.54
N MET A 73 -33.86 -33.50 19.41
CA MET A 73 -34.57 -34.10 20.52
C MET A 73 -34.05 -35.51 20.79
N LEU A 74 -33.68 -35.76 22.05
CA LEU A 74 -33.50 -37.13 22.54
C LEU A 74 -34.86 -37.83 22.70
N PRO A 75 -34.90 -39.18 22.84
CA PRO A 75 -36.14 -39.93 23.08
C PRO A 75 -36.91 -39.50 24.35
N CYS A 76 -36.24 -38.79 25.27
CA CYS A 76 -36.84 -38.19 26.46
C CYS A 76 -37.36 -36.76 26.25
N HIS A 77 -37.45 -36.29 24.99
CA HIS A 77 -37.92 -34.95 24.57
C HIS A 77 -37.10 -33.76 25.08
N HIS A 78 -35.88 -33.98 25.57
CA HIS A 78 -34.93 -32.91 25.85
C HIS A 78 -34.07 -32.61 24.62
N SER A 79 -33.84 -31.32 24.38
CA SER A 79 -33.24 -30.81 23.16
C SER A 79 -31.86 -30.23 23.40
N PHE A 80 -30.89 -30.64 22.58
CA PHE A 80 -29.51 -30.19 22.67
C PHE A 80 -28.93 -29.97 21.28
N CYS A 81 -27.80 -29.27 21.20
CA CYS A 81 -27.15 -28.98 19.93
C CYS A 81 -26.63 -30.28 19.29
N ASN A 82 -26.67 -30.38 17.94
CA ASN A 82 -26.19 -31.58 17.24
C ASN A 82 -24.78 -32.00 17.69
N SER A 83 -23.83 -31.05 17.71
CA SER A 83 -22.45 -31.32 18.14
C SER A 83 -22.38 -31.80 19.59
N CYS A 84 -23.23 -31.27 20.47
CA CYS A 84 -23.30 -31.68 21.87
C CYS A 84 -23.76 -33.14 22.02
N ILE A 85 -24.73 -33.57 21.20
CA ILE A 85 -25.23 -34.94 21.21
C ILE A 85 -24.22 -35.92 20.60
N GLU A 86 -23.54 -35.51 19.53
CA GLU A 86 -22.44 -36.29 18.94
C GLU A 86 -21.29 -36.46 19.95
N HIS A 87 -20.91 -35.41 20.68
CA HIS A 87 -19.91 -35.50 21.75
C HIS A 87 -20.35 -36.41 22.89
N LEU A 88 -21.60 -36.32 23.36
CA LEU A 88 -22.13 -37.23 24.38
C LEU A 88 -22.05 -38.70 23.94
N PHE A 89 -22.34 -38.98 22.67
CA PHE A 89 -22.26 -40.32 22.09
C PHE A 89 -20.80 -40.82 21.97
N ALA A 90 -19.88 -39.95 21.53
CA ALA A 90 -18.47 -40.27 21.43
C ALA A 90 -17.89 -40.64 22.81
N THR A 91 -18.16 -39.84 23.84
CA THR A 91 -17.71 -40.12 25.22
C THR A 91 -18.28 -41.44 25.75
N ALA A 92 -19.56 -41.73 25.49
CA ALA A 92 -20.15 -43.00 25.90
C ALA A 92 -19.50 -44.21 25.19
N THR A 93 -19.09 -44.03 23.92
CA THR A 93 -18.41 -45.06 23.12
C THR A 93 -17.01 -45.33 23.63
N GLU A 94 -16.26 -44.29 24.00
CA GLU A 94 -14.93 -44.42 24.60
C GLU A 94 -14.98 -45.14 25.96
N LEU A 95 -15.97 -44.83 26.80
CA LEU A 95 -16.18 -45.49 28.09
C LEU A 95 -16.45 -47.00 27.92
N ARG A 96 -17.15 -47.40 26.86
CA ARG A 96 -17.34 -48.81 26.51
C ARG A 96 -16.05 -49.52 26.10
N ASN A 97 -15.15 -48.81 25.41
CA ASN A 97 -13.87 -49.38 24.95
C ASN A 97 -12.85 -49.53 26.09
N ASN A 98 -12.94 -48.70 27.14
CA ASN A 98 -11.96 -48.68 28.23
C ASN A 98 -12.32 -49.56 29.45
N PHE A 99 -13.60 -49.91 29.66
CA PHE A 99 -14.03 -50.76 30.78
C PHE A 99 -14.77 -52.02 30.31
N HIS A 100 -14.12 -53.17 30.47
CA HIS A 100 -14.77 -54.48 30.35
C HIS A 100 -15.65 -54.68 31.61
N SER A 101 -16.97 -54.78 31.41
CA SER A 101 -18.02 -55.23 32.35
C SER A 101 -18.69 -54.22 33.31
N SER A 102 -19.91 -53.78 32.93
CA SER A 102 -21.10 -53.70 33.82
C SER A 102 -22.41 -53.29 33.12
N ILE A 103 -22.41 -52.87 31.85
CA ILE A 103 -23.66 -52.58 31.09
C ILE A 103 -23.93 -53.70 30.08
N ARG A 104 -24.74 -54.70 30.45
CA ARG A 104 -25.26 -55.68 29.49
C ARG A 104 -26.41 -55.04 28.71
N LEU A 105 -26.14 -54.63 27.46
CA LEU A 105 -27.21 -54.38 26.49
C LEU A 105 -27.94 -55.70 26.17
N PRO A 106 -29.24 -55.64 25.83
CA PRO A 106 -30.00 -56.84 25.44
C PRO A 106 -29.35 -57.55 24.24
N ILE A 107 -29.46 -58.88 24.19
CA ILE A 107 -28.82 -59.76 23.18
C ILE A 107 -29.22 -59.39 21.74
N SER A 108 -30.30 -58.65 21.56
CA SER A 108 -30.80 -58.14 20.28
C SER A 108 -30.17 -56.82 19.81
N ALA A 109 -29.26 -56.20 20.58
CA ALA A 109 -28.66 -54.93 20.21
C ALA A 109 -27.41 -55.12 19.30
N PRO A 110 -27.23 -54.28 18.25
CA PRO A 110 -26.07 -54.38 17.36
C PRO A 110 -24.76 -54.11 18.11
N VAL A 111 -23.66 -54.73 17.64
CA VAL A 111 -22.33 -54.69 18.27
C VAL A 111 -21.76 -53.27 18.43
N SER A 112 -22.29 -52.31 17.67
CA SER A 112 -21.95 -50.88 17.68
C SER A 112 -22.84 -50.00 18.58
N ALA A 113 -23.81 -50.58 19.31
CA ALA A 113 -24.72 -49.82 20.17
C ALA A 113 -24.12 -49.50 21.56
N VAL A 114 -24.40 -48.29 22.04
CA VAL A 114 -23.92 -47.75 23.32
C VAL A 114 -25.10 -47.18 24.09
N SER A 115 -25.07 -47.27 25.43
CA SER A 115 -26.06 -46.61 26.28
C SER A 115 -25.63 -45.17 26.57
N VAL A 116 -26.43 -44.20 26.13
CA VAL A 116 -26.24 -42.76 26.39
C VAL A 116 -27.25 -42.29 27.41
N SER A 117 -26.82 -41.44 28.35
CA SER A 117 -27.68 -40.84 29.37
C SER A 117 -27.97 -39.38 29.04
N CYS A 118 -29.22 -38.95 29.20
CA CYS A 118 -29.61 -37.55 29.01
C CYS A 118 -29.07 -36.66 30.15
N PRO A 119 -28.35 -35.55 29.89
CA PRO A 119 -27.85 -34.67 30.95
C PRO A 119 -28.94 -34.00 31.79
N THR A 120 -30.14 -33.80 31.23
CA THR A 120 -31.23 -33.10 31.93
C THR A 120 -32.05 -34.03 32.81
N CYS A 121 -32.46 -35.20 32.30
CA CYS A 121 -33.35 -36.11 33.03
C CYS A 121 -32.74 -37.46 33.39
N ARG A 122 -31.48 -37.72 33.01
CA ARG A 122 -30.72 -38.96 33.27
C ARG A 122 -31.36 -40.24 32.71
N ALA A 123 -32.35 -40.13 31.83
CA ALA A 123 -32.91 -41.27 31.12
C ALA A 123 -31.84 -41.90 30.21
N ASN A 124 -31.70 -43.22 30.28
CA ASN A 124 -30.76 -43.99 29.47
C ASN A 124 -31.47 -44.49 28.21
N PHE A 125 -30.82 -44.35 27.07
CA PHE A 125 -31.29 -44.90 25.81
C PHE A 125 -30.13 -45.59 25.09
N VAL A 126 -30.48 -46.62 24.32
CA VAL A 126 -29.52 -47.35 23.50
C VAL A 126 -29.46 -46.67 22.14
N ALA A 127 -28.29 -46.18 21.76
CA ALA A 127 -28.08 -45.50 20.49
C ALA A 127 -26.92 -46.13 19.71
N THR A 128 -27.04 -46.10 18.40
CA THR A 128 -25.95 -46.33 17.44
C THR A 128 -25.59 -45.00 16.78
N ASP A 129 -24.44 -44.90 16.13
CA ASP A 129 -24.02 -43.68 15.41
C ASP A 129 -25.09 -43.23 14.39
N GLU A 130 -25.67 -44.19 13.67
CA GLU A 130 -26.74 -43.95 12.71
C GLU A 130 -28.03 -43.41 13.37
N ASN A 131 -28.38 -43.92 14.56
CA ASN A 131 -29.55 -43.44 15.31
C ASN A 131 -29.34 -42.03 15.85
N ILE A 132 -28.11 -41.66 16.24
CA ILE A 132 -27.78 -40.30 16.69
C ILE A 132 -27.90 -39.29 15.55
N ARG A 133 -27.36 -39.61 14.36
CA ARG A 133 -27.45 -38.74 13.18
C ARG A 133 -28.89 -38.51 12.70
N ARG A 134 -29.77 -39.48 12.95
CA ARG A 134 -31.20 -39.45 12.57
C ARG A 134 -32.14 -38.89 13.65
N LEU A 135 -31.63 -38.38 14.77
CA LEU A 135 -32.50 -37.78 15.79
C LEU A 135 -33.28 -36.59 15.22
N PRO A 136 -34.59 -36.49 15.50
CA PRO A 136 -35.43 -35.43 14.96
C PRO A 136 -35.04 -34.07 15.52
N THR A 137 -35.14 -33.04 14.68
CA THR A 137 -34.98 -31.64 15.10
C THR A 137 -36.18 -31.21 15.94
N ASP A 138 -35.94 -30.47 17.03
CA ASP A 138 -37.00 -29.87 17.82
C ASP A 138 -37.60 -28.65 17.10
N HIS A 139 -38.62 -28.90 16.28
CA HIS A 139 -39.29 -27.84 15.54
C HIS A 139 -39.96 -26.78 16.44
N ARG A 140 -40.21 -27.07 17.72
CA ARG A 140 -40.75 -26.06 18.65
C ARG A 140 -39.71 -24.98 18.94
N VAL A 141 -38.46 -25.40 19.18
CA VAL A 141 -37.34 -24.47 19.40
C VAL A 141 -37.04 -23.68 18.13
N VAL A 142 -37.08 -24.34 16.97
CA VAL A 142 -36.91 -23.67 15.67
C VAL A 142 -37.99 -22.60 15.45
N GLN A 143 -39.27 -22.90 15.74
CA GLN A 143 -40.35 -21.91 15.65
C GLN A 143 -40.15 -20.73 16.61
N LEU A 144 -39.60 -20.96 17.82
CA LEU A 144 -39.27 -19.88 18.74
C LEU A 144 -38.06 -19.05 18.24
N MET A 145 -37.08 -19.67 17.59
CA MET A 145 -35.98 -18.97 16.93
C MET A 145 -36.51 -18.06 15.82
N ASP A 146 -37.41 -18.58 14.98
CA ASP A 146 -38.01 -17.82 13.88
C ASP A 146 -38.87 -16.66 14.42
N PHE A 147 -39.65 -16.89 15.47
CA PHE A 147 -40.46 -15.85 16.11
C PHE A 147 -39.61 -14.67 16.62
N VAL A 148 -38.49 -14.96 17.29
CA VAL A 148 -37.56 -13.92 17.76
C VAL A 148 -36.84 -13.23 16.59
N HIS A 149 -36.63 -13.93 15.47
CA HIS A 149 -36.00 -13.32 14.30
C HIS A 149 -36.92 -12.38 13.54
N HIS A 150 -38.23 -12.68 13.48
CA HIS A 150 -39.24 -11.90 12.75
C HIS A 150 -39.93 -10.82 13.58
N THR A 151 -39.68 -10.76 14.89
CA THR A 151 -40.14 -9.65 15.73
C THR A 151 -39.17 -8.48 15.56
N GLU A 152 -39.63 -7.42 14.89
CA GLU A 152 -38.89 -6.16 14.78
C GLU A 152 -38.47 -5.70 16.18
N ARG A 153 -37.17 -5.46 16.36
CA ARG A 153 -36.58 -4.99 17.63
C ARG A 153 -37.06 -3.57 17.95
N TYR A 154 -38.15 -3.42 18.69
CA TYR A 154 -38.52 -2.14 19.26
C TYR A 154 -37.69 -1.89 20.52
N THR A 155 -36.52 -1.29 20.37
CA THR A 155 -35.75 -0.77 21.52
C THR A 155 -36.42 0.52 22.00
N VAL A 156 -37.29 0.40 23.00
CA VAL A 156 -37.93 1.58 23.62
C VAL A 156 -36.91 2.21 24.56
N THR A 157 -36.56 3.48 24.31
CA THR A 157 -35.70 4.24 25.21
C THR A 157 -36.54 4.91 26.30
N PHE A 158 -36.11 4.76 27.55
CA PHE A 158 -36.82 5.27 28.71
C PHE A 158 -36.21 6.57 29.24
N CYS A 159 -37.05 7.40 29.84
CA CYS A 159 -36.63 8.64 30.46
C CYS A 159 -35.73 8.38 31.68
N SER A 160 -34.62 9.12 31.76
CA SER A 160 -33.69 9.06 32.89
C SER A 160 -34.26 9.66 34.18
N LYS A 161 -35.23 10.58 34.08
CA LYS A 161 -35.89 11.22 35.24
C LYS A 161 -37.14 10.48 35.70
N HIS A 162 -37.87 9.87 34.76
CA HIS A 162 -39.16 9.22 35.01
C HIS A 162 -39.06 7.74 34.63
N SER A 163 -38.89 6.89 35.63
CA SER A 163 -38.73 5.44 35.43
C SER A 163 -39.90 4.85 34.65
N LEU A 164 -39.60 3.97 33.70
CA LEU A 164 -40.58 3.27 32.85
C LEU A 164 -41.41 4.17 31.93
N GLN A 165 -41.09 5.47 31.81
CA GLN A 165 -41.73 6.35 30.84
C GLN A 165 -40.96 6.36 29.52
N PRO A 166 -41.60 5.99 28.39
CA PRO A 166 -40.95 6.01 27.08
C PRO A 166 -40.70 7.43 26.58
N LEU A 167 -39.60 7.62 25.86
CA LEU A 167 -39.24 8.88 25.21
C LEU A 167 -39.92 8.98 23.84
N ASN A 168 -41.14 9.50 23.81
CA ASN A 168 -41.95 9.60 22.58
C ASN A 168 -42.01 11.01 21.98
N PHE A 169 -41.46 12.02 22.67
CA PHE A 169 -41.53 13.41 22.23
C PHE A 169 -40.14 13.99 22.05
N PHE A 170 -40.02 15.06 21.26
CA PHE A 170 -38.78 15.81 21.07
C PHE A 170 -39.00 17.28 21.41
N CYS A 171 -38.16 17.83 22.28
CA CYS A 171 -38.18 19.25 22.60
C CYS A 171 -37.19 19.99 21.70
N GLU A 172 -37.69 20.85 20.80
CA GLU A 172 -36.91 21.56 19.78
C GLU A 172 -35.89 22.54 20.39
N PRO A 173 -36.25 23.42 21.35
CA PRO A 173 -35.28 24.32 21.98
C PRO A 173 -34.20 23.61 22.81
N CYS A 174 -34.46 22.39 23.28
CA CYS A 174 -33.52 21.60 24.09
C CYS A 174 -32.77 20.53 23.30
N ILE A 175 -33.12 20.32 22.03
CA ILE A 175 -32.51 19.37 21.10
C ILE A 175 -32.36 17.97 21.75
N LYS A 176 -33.43 17.48 22.38
CA LYS A 176 -33.39 16.16 23.03
C LYS A 176 -34.77 15.50 23.09
N PRO A 177 -34.82 14.15 23.08
CA PRO A 177 -36.05 13.42 23.31
C PRO A 177 -36.49 13.52 24.79
N VAL A 178 -37.81 13.60 25.02
CA VAL A 178 -38.45 13.79 26.33
C VAL A 178 -39.67 12.86 26.45
N CYS A 179 -40.03 12.45 27.68
CA CYS A 179 -41.24 11.67 27.93
C CYS A 179 -42.44 12.59 28.25
N ARG A 180 -43.63 12.01 28.37
CA ARG A 180 -44.86 12.75 28.70
C ARG A 180 -44.75 13.56 30.00
N ASP A 181 -44.16 13.00 31.04
CA ASP A 181 -44.02 13.71 32.31
C ASP A 181 -43.06 14.91 32.18
N CYS A 182 -42.00 14.75 31.38
CA CYS A 182 -41.07 15.84 31.09
C CYS A 182 -41.74 17.02 30.37
N THR A 183 -42.74 16.79 29.51
CA THR A 183 -43.45 17.88 28.80
C THR A 183 -44.30 18.72 29.75
N VAL A 184 -44.78 18.13 30.86
CA VAL A 184 -45.61 18.81 31.86
C VAL A 184 -44.77 19.45 32.96
N LEU A 185 -43.61 18.89 33.30
CA LEU A 185 -42.81 19.35 34.43
C LEU A 185 -41.71 20.34 34.01
N ASP A 186 -40.88 19.95 33.05
CA ASP A 186 -39.62 20.64 32.72
C ASP A 186 -39.65 21.33 31.34
N HIS A 187 -40.46 20.84 30.41
CA HIS A 187 -40.49 21.27 29.00
C HIS A 187 -41.88 21.78 28.64
N LYS A 188 -42.41 22.69 29.45
CA LYS A 188 -43.74 23.28 29.26
C LYS A 188 -43.73 24.27 28.11
N GLU A 189 -44.81 24.27 27.35
CA GLU A 189 -45.04 25.26 26.29
C GLU A 189 -45.08 26.71 26.86
N ALA A 190 -45.63 26.89 28.06
CA ALA A 190 -45.64 28.18 28.76
C ALA A 190 -44.24 28.74 29.06
N ASP A 191 -43.24 27.86 29.17
CA ASP A 191 -41.83 28.23 29.40
C ASP A 191 -41.06 28.39 28.07
N GLY A 192 -41.75 28.36 26.93
CA GLY A 192 -41.17 28.52 25.59
C GLY A 192 -40.60 27.24 24.98
N HIS A 193 -40.85 26.07 25.58
CA HIS A 193 -40.45 24.79 25.01
C HIS A 193 -41.47 24.29 23.99
N LEU A 194 -41.11 24.32 22.70
CA LEU A 194 -41.87 23.59 21.69
C LEU A 194 -41.52 22.11 21.74
N VAL A 195 -42.54 21.29 21.97
CA VAL A 195 -42.44 19.83 21.99
C VAL A 195 -43.33 19.26 20.90
N MET A 196 -42.80 18.31 20.14
CA MET A 196 -43.51 17.58 19.09
C MET A 196 -43.33 16.08 19.27
N ASP A 197 -44.15 15.27 18.60
CA ASP A 197 -43.95 13.82 18.55
C ASP A 197 -42.60 13.50 17.91
N LEU A 198 -41.95 12.44 18.40
CA LEU A 198 -40.63 12.03 17.92
C LEU A 198 -40.67 11.67 16.43
N GLU A 199 -41.77 11.06 15.97
CA GLU A 199 -42.00 10.74 14.56
C GLU A 199 -42.05 12.01 13.70
N ASP A 200 -42.73 13.06 14.17
CA ASP A 200 -42.82 14.35 13.48
C ASP A 200 -41.47 15.09 13.46
N ALA A 201 -40.72 15.02 14.56
CA ALA A 201 -39.37 15.56 14.62
C ALA A 201 -38.45 14.86 13.61
N LEU A 202 -38.51 13.53 13.53
CA LEU A 202 -37.77 12.77 12.54
C LEU A 202 -38.19 13.17 11.12
N ALA A 203 -39.50 13.27 10.84
CA ALA A 203 -39.99 13.70 9.54
C ALA A 203 -39.54 15.13 9.16
N LYS A 204 -39.47 16.05 10.13
CA LYS A 204 -39.06 17.45 9.94
C LYS A 204 -37.55 17.60 9.72
N TYR A 205 -36.72 16.96 10.55
CA TYR A 205 -35.28 17.21 10.59
C TYR A 205 -34.47 16.27 9.70
N THR A 206 -34.93 15.05 9.45
CA THR A 206 -34.22 14.11 8.55
C THR A 206 -33.89 14.72 7.19
N PRO A 207 -34.81 15.39 6.44
CA PRO A 207 -34.46 15.97 5.14
C PRO A 207 -33.45 17.13 5.24
N VAL A 208 -33.47 17.89 6.34
CA VAL A 208 -32.51 18.98 6.57
C VAL A 208 -31.12 18.41 6.84
N LEU A 209 -31.05 17.36 7.66
CA LEU A 209 -29.81 16.64 7.96
C LEU A 209 -29.27 15.95 6.72
N ASP A 210 -30.12 15.31 5.91
CA ASP A 210 -29.73 14.68 4.65
C ASP A 210 -29.14 15.72 3.68
N SER A 211 -29.77 16.89 3.56
CA SER A 211 -29.22 17.99 2.74
C SER A 211 -27.84 18.44 3.25
N ALA A 212 -27.68 18.64 4.56
CA ALA A 212 -26.41 19.02 5.15
C ALA A 212 -25.33 17.94 4.95
N ILE A 213 -25.69 16.66 5.07
CA ILE A 213 -24.79 15.52 4.78
C ILE A 213 -24.34 15.59 3.32
N THR A 214 -25.27 15.76 2.37
CA THR A 214 -24.91 15.83 0.95
C THR A 214 -24.00 17.01 0.60
N GLU A 215 -24.18 18.16 1.27
CA GLU A 215 -23.31 19.33 1.10
C GLU A 215 -21.91 19.06 1.66
N MET A 216 -21.82 18.55 2.89
CA MET A 216 -20.54 18.18 3.52
C MET A 216 -19.79 17.10 2.72
N ASP A 217 -20.50 16.08 2.22
CA ASP A 217 -19.92 15.04 1.38
C ASP A 217 -19.40 15.62 0.06
N GLY A 218 -20.14 16.53 -0.57
CA GLY A 218 -19.73 17.23 -1.78
C GLY A 218 -18.47 18.08 -1.55
N GLU A 219 -18.43 18.85 -0.46
CA GLU A 219 -17.25 19.64 -0.09
C GLU A 219 -16.04 18.76 0.21
N ALA A 220 -16.22 17.65 0.91
CA ALA A 220 -15.16 16.69 1.22
C ALA A 220 -14.53 16.13 -0.07
N VAL A 221 -15.34 15.77 -1.06
CA VAL A 221 -14.85 15.31 -2.38
C VAL A 221 -14.08 16.41 -3.09
N CYS A 222 -14.59 17.64 -3.15
CA CYS A 222 -13.88 18.76 -3.77
C CYS A 222 -12.56 19.11 -3.08
N LEU A 223 -12.47 18.97 -1.75
CA LEU A 223 -11.23 19.16 -1.00
C LEU A 223 -10.22 18.05 -1.29
N GLU A 224 -10.68 16.81 -1.40
CA GLU A 224 -9.82 15.69 -1.76
C GLU A 224 -9.23 15.84 -3.17
N GLU A 225 -10.03 16.27 -4.16
CA GLU A 225 -9.53 16.58 -5.50
C GLU A 225 -8.43 17.66 -5.49
N LYS A 226 -8.61 18.73 -4.70
CA LYS A 226 -7.61 19.78 -4.54
C LYS A 226 -6.35 19.26 -3.85
N ARG A 227 -6.49 18.39 -2.84
CA ARG A 227 -5.38 17.75 -2.13
C ARG A 227 -4.54 16.91 -3.11
N ILE A 228 -5.17 16.06 -3.91
CA ILE A 228 -4.53 15.24 -4.94
C ILE A 228 -3.82 16.14 -5.98
N ALA A 229 -4.46 17.24 -6.41
CA ALA A 229 -3.83 18.18 -7.34
C ALA A 229 -2.58 18.86 -6.75
N LEU A 230 -2.60 19.23 -5.46
CA LEU A 230 -1.43 19.79 -4.78
C LEU A 230 -0.30 18.76 -4.63
N GLU A 231 -0.61 17.50 -4.36
CA GLU A 231 0.38 16.42 -4.34
C GLU A 231 1.01 16.21 -5.72
N ALA A 232 0.21 16.27 -6.79
CA ALA A 232 0.70 16.19 -8.16
C ALA A 232 1.64 17.36 -8.51
N VAL A 233 1.31 18.59 -8.09
CA VAL A 233 2.19 19.76 -8.28
C VAL A 233 3.48 19.63 -7.47
N THR A 234 3.39 19.17 -6.22
CA THR A 234 4.55 18.98 -5.34
C THR A 234 5.52 17.95 -5.93
N THR A 235 5.00 16.80 -6.35
CA THR A 235 5.82 15.76 -7.00
C THR A 235 6.41 16.22 -8.33
N ALA A 236 5.69 17.07 -9.08
CA ALA A 236 6.24 17.70 -10.30
C ALA A 236 7.39 18.67 -9.98
N LEU A 237 7.28 19.46 -8.90
CA LEU A 237 8.36 20.35 -8.44
C LEU A 237 9.59 19.56 -7.99
N ASP A 238 9.40 18.44 -7.29
CA ASP A 238 10.51 17.56 -6.91
C ASP A 238 11.25 17.01 -8.14
N LYS A 239 10.50 16.58 -9.17
CA LYS A 239 11.10 16.12 -10.43
C LYS A 239 11.87 17.24 -11.14
N ILE A 240 11.32 18.46 -11.17
CA ILE A 240 12.01 19.63 -11.76
C ILE A 240 13.29 19.96 -10.97
N ARG A 241 13.24 19.91 -9.64
CA ARG A 241 14.43 20.08 -8.80
C ARG A 241 15.50 19.05 -9.16
N ASP A 242 15.13 17.78 -9.21
CA ASP A 242 16.08 16.70 -9.44
C ASP A 242 16.68 16.78 -10.85
N SER A 243 15.87 17.13 -11.87
CA SER A 243 16.37 17.34 -13.23
C SER A 243 17.33 18.53 -13.31
N LEU A 244 17.00 19.66 -12.68
CA LEU A 244 17.87 20.84 -12.67
C LEU A 244 19.20 20.56 -11.93
N LEU A 245 19.16 19.81 -10.83
CA LEU A 245 20.38 19.40 -10.14
C LEU A 245 21.27 18.54 -11.03
N GLU A 246 20.69 17.63 -11.82
CA GLU A 246 21.44 16.80 -12.74
C GLU A 246 22.01 17.59 -13.93
N GLU A 247 21.26 18.55 -14.45
CA GLU A 247 21.74 19.49 -15.47
C GLU A 247 22.92 20.33 -14.96
N VAL A 248 22.85 20.85 -13.73
CA VAL A 248 23.95 21.57 -13.08
C VAL A 248 25.18 20.67 -12.95
N LYS A 249 25.02 19.45 -12.42
CA LYS A 249 26.14 18.50 -12.30
C LYS A 249 26.79 18.20 -13.65
N THR A 250 25.98 17.90 -14.67
CA THR A 250 26.44 17.58 -16.02
C THR A 250 27.19 18.76 -16.65
N CYS A 251 26.64 19.98 -16.50
CA CYS A 251 27.28 21.19 -16.99
C CYS A 251 28.65 21.41 -16.32
N MET A 252 28.72 21.29 -14.99
CA MET A 252 29.97 21.46 -14.24
C MET A 252 30.98 20.36 -14.55
N ALA A 253 30.55 19.11 -14.75
CA ALA A 253 31.43 18.02 -15.16
C ALA A 253 32.08 18.30 -16.53
N ARG A 254 31.30 18.81 -17.48
CA ARG A 254 31.82 19.23 -18.79
C ARG A 254 32.84 20.37 -18.68
N LEU A 255 32.59 21.36 -17.81
CA LEU A 255 33.53 22.46 -17.58
C LEU A 255 34.85 21.96 -16.95
N ARG A 256 34.79 21.07 -15.96
CA ARG A 256 35.99 20.44 -15.39
C ARG A 256 36.79 19.70 -16.45
N HIS A 257 36.14 18.90 -17.30
CA HIS A 257 36.83 18.22 -18.39
C HIS A 257 37.55 19.18 -19.34
N LEU A 258 36.97 20.34 -19.66
CA LEU A 258 37.66 21.35 -20.50
C LEU A 258 38.88 21.95 -19.81
N LEU A 259 38.82 22.15 -18.48
CA LEU A 259 39.95 22.63 -17.68
C LEU A 259 41.05 21.57 -17.60
N ASP A 260 40.70 20.32 -17.36
CA ASP A 260 41.64 19.19 -17.29
C ASP A 260 42.38 19.00 -18.64
N GLU A 261 41.66 19.11 -19.77
CA GLU A 261 42.29 19.04 -21.09
C GLU A 261 43.23 20.23 -21.34
N ARG A 262 42.90 21.42 -20.83
CA ARG A 262 43.76 22.59 -20.93
C ARG A 262 45.03 22.44 -20.10
N GLU A 263 44.91 21.86 -18.91
CA GLU A 263 46.02 21.54 -18.01
C GLU A 263 46.99 20.57 -18.68
N LYS A 264 46.51 19.42 -19.15
CA LYS A 264 47.34 18.45 -19.89
C LYS A 264 48.05 19.07 -21.09
N ALA A 265 47.37 19.95 -21.83
CA ALA A 265 47.96 20.64 -22.97
C ALA A 265 49.07 21.64 -22.56
N LEU A 266 49.00 22.24 -21.37
CA LEU A 266 50.06 23.09 -20.83
C LEU A 266 51.23 22.25 -20.34
N GLU A 267 50.98 21.15 -19.63
CA GLU A 267 52.02 20.22 -19.17
C GLU A 267 52.81 19.65 -20.35
N ALA A 268 52.12 19.22 -21.42
CA ALA A 268 52.76 18.73 -22.63
C ALA A 268 53.70 19.79 -23.25
N LYS A 269 53.29 21.06 -23.27
CA LYS A 269 54.15 22.16 -23.76
C LYS A 269 55.36 22.41 -22.87
N VAL A 270 55.20 22.30 -21.55
CA VAL A 270 56.33 22.43 -20.62
C VAL A 270 57.35 21.31 -20.87
N HIS A 271 56.89 20.06 -21.00
CA HIS A 271 57.75 18.93 -21.32
C HIS A 271 58.43 19.08 -22.69
N GLU A 272 57.71 19.56 -23.70
CA GLU A 272 58.26 19.78 -25.04
C GLU A 272 59.39 20.83 -25.02
N GLU A 273 59.16 21.99 -24.42
CA GLU A 273 60.16 23.07 -24.38
C GLU A 273 61.37 22.72 -23.49
N ALA A 274 61.13 22.10 -22.33
CA ALA A 274 62.21 21.61 -21.48
C ALA A 274 63.02 20.50 -22.18
N GLY A 275 62.34 19.58 -22.87
CA GLY A 275 62.98 18.49 -23.63
C GLY A 275 63.85 19.00 -24.77
N LYS A 276 63.40 20.01 -25.52
CA LYS A 276 64.21 20.68 -26.57
C LYS A 276 65.49 21.26 -25.99
N GLU A 277 65.40 21.95 -24.85
CA GLU A 277 66.58 22.57 -24.24
C GLU A 277 67.53 21.51 -23.67
N GLN A 278 66.99 20.48 -23.02
CA GLN A 278 67.78 19.35 -22.53
C GLN A 278 68.51 18.63 -23.66
N ALA A 279 67.85 18.41 -24.81
CA ALA A 279 68.48 17.77 -25.96
C ALA A 279 69.69 18.56 -26.49
N LYS A 280 69.58 19.89 -26.59
CA LYS A 280 70.71 20.76 -26.96
C LYS A 280 71.87 20.66 -25.97
N LEU A 281 71.58 20.59 -24.68
CA LEU A 281 72.60 20.46 -23.64
C LEU A 281 73.30 19.09 -23.69
N VAL A 282 72.55 18.02 -23.95
CA VAL A 282 73.11 16.67 -24.15
C VAL A 282 74.03 16.63 -25.36
N GLU A 283 73.62 17.18 -26.51
CA GLU A 283 74.45 17.24 -27.72
C GLU A 283 75.76 18.01 -27.46
N LYS A 284 75.69 19.16 -26.76
CA LYS A 284 76.89 19.90 -26.36
C LYS A 284 77.79 19.09 -25.43
N ALA A 285 77.22 18.35 -24.49
CA ALA A 285 77.97 17.50 -23.55
C ALA A 285 78.67 16.33 -24.26
N GLU A 286 78.00 15.67 -25.21
CA GLU A 286 78.59 14.59 -26.01
C GLU A 286 79.75 15.10 -26.88
N LEU A 287 79.61 16.30 -27.46
CA LEU A 287 80.68 16.94 -28.22
C LEU A 287 81.90 17.26 -27.33
N LEU A 288 81.66 17.78 -26.12
CA LEU A 288 82.72 18.03 -25.13
C LEU A 288 83.44 16.73 -24.73
N GLU A 289 82.69 15.67 -24.44
CA GLU A 289 83.25 14.36 -24.08
C GLU A 289 84.07 13.75 -25.21
N THR A 290 83.58 13.83 -26.45
CA THR A 290 84.31 13.33 -27.62
C THR A 290 85.65 14.04 -27.78
N ARG A 291 85.65 15.38 -27.68
CA ARG A 291 86.89 16.18 -27.73
C ARG A 291 87.85 15.83 -26.58
N ARG A 292 87.31 15.68 -25.36
CA ARG A 292 88.09 15.30 -24.18
C ARG A 292 88.76 13.94 -24.38
N HIS A 293 88.02 12.95 -24.89
CA HIS A 293 88.54 11.62 -25.19
C HIS A 293 89.68 11.69 -26.20
N THR A 294 89.51 12.36 -27.34
CA THR A 294 90.58 12.52 -28.34
C THR A 294 91.83 13.17 -27.73
N LEU A 295 91.68 14.22 -26.92
CA LEU A 295 92.83 14.86 -26.27
C LEU A 295 93.53 13.95 -25.26
N MET A 296 92.78 13.14 -24.49
CA MET A 296 93.37 12.17 -23.57
C MET A 296 94.12 11.06 -24.31
N GLU A 297 93.54 10.53 -25.39
CA GLU A 297 94.18 9.51 -26.22
C GLU A 297 95.49 10.02 -26.82
N GLN A 298 95.49 11.23 -27.38
CA GLN A 298 96.70 11.86 -27.91
C GLN A 298 97.75 12.11 -26.81
N SER A 299 97.31 12.53 -25.62
CA SER A 299 98.17 12.67 -24.45
C SER A 299 98.82 11.34 -24.07
N ASP A 300 98.07 10.26 -24.03
CA ASP A 300 98.59 8.95 -23.62
C ASP A 300 99.49 8.32 -24.68
N ARG A 301 99.18 8.51 -25.97
CA ARG A 301 100.11 8.20 -27.08
C ARG A 301 101.43 8.96 -26.90
N LEU A 302 101.38 10.26 -26.61
CA LEU A 302 102.58 11.07 -26.44
C LEU A 302 103.40 10.64 -25.22
N LYS A 303 102.75 10.31 -24.10
CA LYS A 303 103.43 9.77 -22.90
C LYS A 303 104.14 8.46 -23.20
N ARG A 304 103.52 7.55 -23.97
CA ARG A 304 104.15 6.28 -24.40
C ARG A 304 105.37 6.54 -25.28
N ALA A 305 105.22 7.32 -26.34
CA ALA A 305 106.33 7.67 -27.24
C ALA A 305 107.51 8.34 -26.50
N LYS A 306 107.21 9.18 -25.51
CA LYS A 306 108.21 9.77 -24.61
C LYS A 306 108.93 8.73 -23.76
N GLY A 307 108.20 7.76 -23.19
CA GLY A 307 108.79 6.66 -22.40
C GLY A 307 109.72 5.78 -23.23
N ASP A 308 109.35 5.53 -24.49
CA ASP A 308 110.12 4.74 -25.45
C ASP A 308 111.29 5.53 -26.09
N ASN A 309 111.45 6.81 -25.75
CA ASN A 309 112.39 7.76 -26.39
C ASN A 309 112.25 7.86 -27.91
N ASN A 310 111.05 7.63 -28.46
CA ASN A 310 110.79 7.73 -29.90
C ASN A 310 110.51 9.19 -30.30
N VAL A 311 111.57 9.93 -30.60
CA VAL A 311 111.53 11.36 -30.91
C VAL A 311 110.66 11.66 -32.15
N GLU A 312 110.68 10.81 -33.16
CA GLU A 312 109.88 11.01 -34.39
C GLU A 312 108.37 10.98 -34.11
N GLU A 313 107.89 9.96 -33.39
CA GLU A 313 106.47 9.86 -32.99
C GLU A 313 106.07 11.01 -32.06
N MET A 314 106.96 11.46 -31.18
CA MET A 314 106.68 12.62 -30.30
C MET A 314 106.39 13.90 -31.10
N PHE A 315 107.23 14.22 -32.09
CA PHE A 315 107.02 15.41 -32.93
C PHE A 315 105.81 15.26 -33.86
N ARG A 316 105.56 14.05 -34.39
CA ARG A 316 104.34 13.75 -35.17
C ARG A 316 103.07 13.98 -34.36
N ILE A 317 102.96 13.40 -33.17
CA ILE A 317 101.80 13.62 -32.28
C ILE A 317 101.69 15.08 -31.86
N HIS A 318 102.81 15.76 -31.60
CA HIS A 318 102.79 17.18 -31.25
C HIS A 318 102.22 18.04 -32.38
N GLN A 319 102.57 17.73 -33.64
CA GLN A 319 101.99 18.37 -34.81
C GLN A 319 100.49 18.06 -34.94
N GLU A 320 100.08 16.80 -34.81
CA GLU A 320 98.66 16.39 -34.84
C GLU A 320 97.83 17.13 -33.77
N VAL A 321 98.31 17.20 -32.53
CA VAL A 321 97.64 17.92 -31.42
C VAL A 321 97.61 19.43 -31.69
N ARG A 322 98.66 20.00 -32.26
CA ARG A 322 98.72 21.43 -32.59
C ARG A 322 97.70 21.78 -33.68
N GLU A 323 97.61 20.98 -34.73
CA GLU A 323 96.61 21.13 -35.79
C GLU A 323 95.19 20.93 -35.24
N TYR A 324 94.98 19.90 -34.42
CA TYR A 324 93.69 19.67 -33.76
C TYR A 324 93.28 20.86 -32.88
N ARG A 325 94.20 21.43 -32.08
CA ARG A 325 93.97 22.61 -31.22
C ARG A 325 93.85 23.93 -31.99
N ALA A 326 94.30 24.00 -33.24
CA ALA A 326 94.13 25.18 -34.09
C ALA A 326 92.67 25.36 -34.54
N GLY A 327 91.83 24.34 -34.40
CA GLY A 327 90.39 24.46 -34.56
C GLY A 327 89.75 25.44 -33.57
N PRO A 328 88.57 25.99 -33.88
CA PRO A 328 87.89 26.96 -33.02
C PRO A 328 87.62 26.38 -31.61
N PRO A 329 87.76 27.19 -30.55
CA PRO A 329 87.45 26.75 -29.19
C PRO A 329 85.95 26.48 -29.06
N MET A 330 85.59 25.34 -28.46
CA MET A 330 84.20 25.06 -28.12
C MET A 330 83.77 25.94 -26.95
N ARG A 331 82.64 26.63 -27.11
CA ARG A 331 82.00 27.41 -26.05
C ARG A 331 80.65 26.82 -25.70
N VAL A 332 80.38 26.66 -24.41
CA VAL A 332 79.08 26.29 -23.87
C VAL A 332 78.63 27.43 -22.98
N ARG A 333 77.87 28.37 -23.54
CA ARG A 333 77.48 29.62 -22.88
C ARG A 333 76.79 29.42 -21.53
N GLU A 334 76.03 28.33 -21.38
CA GLU A 334 75.35 27.96 -20.13
C GLU A 334 76.35 27.72 -18.98
N VAL A 335 77.56 27.25 -19.30
CA VAL A 335 78.64 27.00 -18.33
C VAL A 335 79.64 28.17 -18.30
N ASP A 336 80.07 28.60 -19.49
CA ASP A 336 81.11 29.64 -19.65
C ASP A 336 80.63 31.02 -19.21
N ASP A 337 79.38 31.37 -19.54
CA ASP A 337 78.75 32.66 -19.18
C ASP A 337 77.84 32.53 -17.94
N GLY A 338 77.66 31.31 -17.39
CA GLY A 338 76.79 31.04 -16.24
C GLY A 338 75.29 31.31 -16.48
N LEU A 339 74.84 31.20 -17.73
CA LEU A 339 73.46 31.51 -18.12
C LEU A 339 72.49 30.39 -17.69
N LEU A 340 71.38 30.78 -17.05
CA LEU A 340 70.28 29.88 -16.69
C LEU A 340 69.05 30.16 -17.56
N THR A 341 68.54 29.14 -18.23
CA THR A 341 67.27 29.22 -18.96
C THR A 341 66.11 29.09 -17.97
N SER A 342 65.25 30.11 -17.88
CA SER A 342 64.07 30.12 -17.01
C SER A 342 62.78 30.00 -17.82
N PHE A 343 61.86 29.12 -17.39
CA PHE A 343 60.52 29.00 -17.93
C PHE A 343 59.51 29.69 -17.00
N MET A 344 58.53 30.39 -17.56
CA MET A 344 57.48 31.07 -16.79
C MET A 344 56.10 30.74 -17.35
N LEU A 345 55.14 30.47 -16.45
CA LEU A 345 53.73 30.36 -16.80
C LEU A 345 53.11 31.77 -16.90
N ASN A 346 52.41 32.05 -17.99
CA ASN A 346 51.70 33.31 -18.16
C ASN A 346 50.25 33.19 -17.66
N THR A 347 49.90 33.96 -16.62
CA THR A 347 48.60 33.90 -15.93
C THR A 347 47.72 35.15 -16.14
N ARG A 348 47.96 35.95 -17.20
CA ARG A 348 47.28 37.24 -17.45
C ARG A 348 45.75 37.23 -17.32
N ASP A 349 45.08 36.12 -17.66
CA ASP A 349 43.62 36.03 -17.67
C ASP A 349 43.02 35.31 -16.45
N GLU A 350 43.84 34.90 -15.47
CA GLU A 350 43.39 34.12 -14.31
C GLU A 350 42.31 34.85 -13.50
N ALA A 351 42.52 36.14 -13.23
CA ALA A 351 41.55 36.96 -12.49
C ALA A 351 40.23 37.12 -13.26
N MET A 352 40.28 37.30 -14.59
CA MET A 352 39.08 37.41 -15.42
C MET A 352 38.32 36.07 -15.46
N LEU A 353 39.03 34.95 -15.58
CA LEU A 353 38.45 33.62 -15.58
C LEU A 353 37.77 33.32 -14.24
N SER A 354 38.45 33.60 -13.12
CA SER A 354 37.88 33.43 -11.77
C SER A 354 36.60 34.24 -11.60
N SER A 355 36.59 35.51 -12.03
CA SER A 355 35.39 36.35 -12.00
C SER A 355 34.24 35.78 -12.84
N ARG A 356 34.53 35.26 -14.04
CA ARG A 356 33.52 34.64 -14.91
C ARG A 356 32.96 33.35 -14.33
N ILE A 357 33.77 32.55 -13.64
CA ILE A 357 33.31 31.33 -12.95
C ILE A 357 32.33 31.67 -11.82
N ASN A 358 32.63 32.71 -11.03
CA ASN A 358 31.75 33.11 -9.92
C ASN A 358 30.38 33.61 -10.38
N ASN A 359 30.31 34.19 -11.59
CA ASN A 359 29.07 34.71 -12.18
C ASN A 359 28.38 33.69 -13.11
N PHE A 360 28.84 32.44 -13.14
CA PHE A 360 28.32 31.43 -14.06
C PHE A 360 27.18 30.62 -13.44
N GLY A 361 25.99 30.73 -14.05
CA GLY A 361 24.83 29.90 -13.76
C GLY A 361 24.00 30.39 -12.56
N ASP A 362 23.03 31.26 -12.83
CA ASP A 362 22.05 31.69 -11.86
C ASP A 362 20.78 30.83 -11.92
N VAL A 363 20.26 30.45 -10.75
CA VAL A 363 18.98 29.73 -10.64
C VAL A 363 17.88 30.73 -10.31
N THR A 364 16.94 30.92 -11.24
CA THR A 364 15.77 31.81 -11.05
C THR A 364 14.48 31.00 -11.03
N SER A 365 13.56 31.30 -10.12
CA SER A 365 12.21 30.74 -10.13
C SER A 365 11.19 31.76 -10.67
N LYS A 366 10.20 31.30 -11.43
CA LYS A 366 9.03 32.07 -11.84
C LYS A 366 7.78 31.28 -11.50
N VAL A 367 6.83 31.91 -10.81
CA VAL A 367 5.53 31.32 -10.50
C VAL A 367 4.54 31.82 -11.55
N GLU A 368 4.08 30.94 -12.44
CA GLU A 368 3.01 31.25 -13.38
C GLU A 368 1.70 30.66 -12.87
N THR A 369 0.69 31.51 -12.64
CA THR A 369 -0.66 31.06 -12.31
C THR A 369 -1.28 30.36 -13.53
N THR A 370 -1.97 29.24 -13.30
CA THR A 370 -2.61 28.39 -14.33
C THR A 370 -3.60 29.12 -15.26
N LEU A 371 -4.08 30.31 -14.89
CA LEU A 371 -4.92 31.18 -15.74
C LEU A 371 -4.18 31.74 -16.97
N SER A 372 -2.85 31.77 -16.97
CA SER A 372 -2.05 32.41 -18.04
C SER A 372 -1.85 31.51 -19.27
N ARG A 373 -2.02 30.19 -19.16
CA ARG A 373 -1.89 29.24 -20.29
C ARG A 373 -3.07 29.27 -21.26
N LEU A 374 -4.22 29.85 -20.88
CA LEU A 374 -5.42 29.89 -21.74
C LEU A 374 -5.47 31.09 -22.70
N LYS A 375 -4.54 32.06 -22.64
CA LYS A 375 -4.50 33.22 -23.56
C LYS A 375 -3.56 33.04 -24.78
N GLY A 376 -3.13 31.81 -25.07
CA GLY A 376 -2.30 31.48 -26.25
C GLY A 376 -3.06 30.92 -27.46
N GLY A 377 -4.40 30.92 -27.44
CA GLY A 377 -5.24 30.42 -28.53
C GLY A 377 -5.86 31.55 -29.35
N LYS A 378 -5.38 31.68 -30.59
CA LYS A 378 -5.85 32.52 -31.71
C LYS A 378 -7.18 33.27 -31.53
N SER A 379 -7.09 34.58 -31.75
CA SER A 379 -8.18 35.50 -32.09
C SER A 379 -9.14 34.94 -33.17
N ALA A 380 -10.44 35.01 -32.90
CA ALA A 380 -11.47 35.14 -33.92
C ALA A 380 -12.29 36.41 -33.63
N PRO A 381 -12.60 37.24 -34.64
CA PRO A 381 -13.29 38.50 -34.43
C PRO A 381 -14.80 38.27 -34.46
N PHE A 382 -15.52 38.65 -33.41
CA PHE A 382 -16.93 38.98 -33.54
C PHE A 382 -17.12 40.46 -33.19
N ARG A 383 -17.35 41.25 -34.23
CA ARG A 383 -17.84 42.61 -34.13
C ARG A 383 -19.35 42.59 -33.93
N SER A 384 -19.75 43.46 -33.00
CA SER A 384 -20.97 44.29 -32.95
C SER A 384 -22.35 43.62 -32.93
N ASN A 385 -23.12 43.92 -31.87
CA ASN A 385 -23.99 45.09 -31.96
C ASN A 385 -24.34 45.68 -30.59
N SER A 386 -24.29 47.01 -30.53
CA SER A 386 -24.95 47.84 -29.55
C SER A 386 -26.47 47.69 -29.64
N LEU A 387 -27.19 47.77 -28.53
CA LEU A 387 -28.17 48.84 -28.23
C LEU A 387 -29.09 48.45 -27.06
N ARG A 388 -29.19 49.42 -26.15
CA ARG A 388 -30.16 49.64 -25.06
C ARG A 388 -30.01 48.88 -23.76
#